data_AF-A0A077QCB7-F1
#
_entry.id   AF-A0A077QCB7-F1
#
_cell.length_a   1.000
_cell.length_b   1.000
_cell.length_c   1.000
_cell.angle_alpha   90.00
_cell.angle_beta   90.00
_cell.angle_gamma   90.00
#
_symmetry.space_group_name_H-M   'P 1'
#
loop_
_entity.id
_entity.type
_entity.pdbx_description
1 polymer ?
#
loop_
_entity_poly.entity_id
_entity_poly.type
_entity_poly.pdbx_seq_one_letter_code
_entity_poly.pdbx_strand_id
1 'polypeptide(L)' 'MPNPIRPSPPQNPLVETFKKYVEGITLGRAQTPDDVTNLVAFLAISDSDYITGQSIVSDGGMVYR' A
#
# COMPACT_ATOMS: atom_id res chain seq x y z
N MET A 1 18.49 19.58 35.04
CA MET A 1 18.39 19.39 33.58
C MET A 1 16.92 19.59 33.19
N PRO A 2 16.59 20.35 32.13
CA PRO A 2 15.22 20.44 31.63
C PRO A 2 14.76 19.05 31.16
N ASN A 3 13.54 18.66 31.51
CA ASN A 3 12.95 17.40 31.02
C ASN A 3 12.78 17.49 29.49
N PRO A 4 13.10 16.44 28.70
CA PRO A 4 12.85 16.47 27.26
C PRO A 4 11.36 16.70 27.03
N ILE A 5 11.01 17.72 26.23
CA ILE A 5 9.63 17.91 25.78
C ILE A 5 9.29 16.69 24.94
N ARG A 6 8.59 15.71 25.53
CA ARG A 6 7.98 14.63 24.75
C ARG A 6 6.94 15.30 23.85
N PRO A 7 7.06 15.19 22.51
CA PRO A 7 6.05 15.74 21.63
C PRO A 7 4.69 15.13 21.99
N SER A 8 3.67 15.98 22.06
CA SER A 8 2.30 15.52 22.28
C SER A 8 1.93 14.55 21.15
N PRO A 9 1.26 13.42 21.44
CA PRO A 9 0.81 12.51 20.40
C PRO A 9 -0.06 13.27 19.39
N PRO A 10 0.04 12.94 18.09
CA PRO A 10 -0.76 13.60 17.06
C PRO A 10 -2.25 13.53 17.37
N GLN A 11 -2.97 14.64 17.21
CA GLN A 11 -4.37 14.81 17.62
C GLN A 11 -5.37 13.88 16.91
N ASN A 12 -5.00 13.25 15.78
CA ASN A 12 -5.86 12.34 15.04
C ASN A 12 -5.26 10.93 14.95
N PRO A 13 -5.77 9.98 15.74
CA PRO A 13 -5.33 8.58 15.72
C PRO A 13 -5.39 7.95 14.33
N LEU A 14 -6.36 8.34 13.49
CA LEU A 14 -6.53 7.77 12.15
C LEU A 14 -5.36 8.13 11.21
N VAL A 15 -4.84 9.35 11.30
CA VAL A 15 -3.72 9.81 10.45
C VAL A 15 -2.43 9.10 10.84
N GLU A 16 -2.18 8.93 12.13
CA GLU A 16 -1.01 8.23 12.64
C GLU A 16 -1.04 6.74 12.28
N THR A 17 -2.20 6.11 12.46
CA THR A 17 -2.43 4.72 12.05
C THR A 17 -2.22 4.55 10.54
N PHE A 18 -2.73 5.47 9.72
CA PHE A 18 -2.54 5.44 8.27
C PHE A 18 -1.06 5.55 7.87
N LYS A 19 -0.31 6.47 8.47
CA LYS A 19 1.13 6.61 8.21
C LYS A 19 1.91 5.34 8.51
N LYS A 20 1.64 4.70 9.65
CA LYS A 20 2.28 3.43 10.03
C LYS A 20 1.99 2.31 9.04
N TYR A 21 0.78 2.25 8.49
CA TYR A 21 0.47 1.28 7.44
C TYR A 21 1.21 1.57 6.14
N VAL A 22 1.34 2.84 5.74
CA VAL A 22 2.08 3.22 4.52
C VAL A 22 3.58 2.98 4.65
N GLU A 23 4.17 3.17 5.83
CA GLU A 23 5.57 2.79 6.12
C GLU A 23 5.82 1.30 5.88
N GLY A 24 4.79 0.48 6.13
CA GLY A 24 4.79 -0.94 5.84
C GLY A 24 4.49 -1.29 4.39
N ILE A 25 4.61 -0.38 3.42
CA ILE A 25 4.49 -0.62 1.97
C ILE A 25 5.84 -0.33 1.33
N THR A 26 6.39 -1.26 0.57
CA THR A 26 7.73 -1.10 -0.04
C THR A 26 7.75 0.02 -1.07
N LEU A 27 6.65 0.22 -1.80
CA LEU A 27 6.44 1.35 -2.71
C LEU A 27 6.33 2.71 -2.00
N GLY A 28 6.16 2.74 -0.67
CA GLY A 28 6.14 3.97 0.14
C GLY A 28 4.89 4.84 -0.03
N ARG A 29 3.85 4.34 -0.69
CA ARG A 29 2.54 5.01 -0.83
C ARG A 29 1.40 4.02 -0.69
N ALA A 30 0.23 4.53 -0.30
CA ALA A 30 -1.00 3.75 -0.36
C ALA A 30 -1.37 3.40 -1.82
N GLN A 31 -2.14 2.34 -1.97
CA GLN A 31 -2.74 1.97 -3.23
C GLN A 31 -3.74 3.04 -3.69
N THR A 32 -3.80 3.25 -5.00
CA THR A 32 -4.74 4.14 -5.69
C THR A 32 -5.67 3.32 -6.59
N PRO A 33 -6.84 3.85 -7.00
CA PRO A 33 -7.71 3.16 -7.96
C PRO A 33 -7.03 2.76 -9.27
N ASP A 34 -6.08 3.57 -9.73
CA ASP A 34 -5.35 3.33 -10.98
C ASP A 34 -4.47 2.07 -10.89
N ASP A 35 -3.90 1.76 -9.72
CA ASP A 35 -3.07 0.55 -9.53
C ASP A 35 -3.87 -0.74 -9.75
N VAL A 36 -5.14 -0.73 -9.36
CA VAL A 36 -6.05 -1.87 -9.57
C VAL A 36 -6.57 -1.88 -10.99
N THR A 37 -6.96 -0.70 -11.51
CA THR A 37 -7.53 -0.57 -12.85
C THR A 37 -6.55 -1.01 -13.92
N ASN A 38 -5.27 -0.66 -13.78
CA ASN A 38 -4.24 -1.06 -14.74
C ASN A 38 -4.00 -2.58 -14.72
N LEU A 39 -4.01 -3.22 -13.54
CA LEU A 39 -3.91 -4.68 -13.45
C LEU A 39 -5.12 -5.36 -14.13
N VAL A 40 -6.33 -4.88 -13.85
CA VAL A 40 -7.54 -5.42 -14.48
C VAL A 40 -7.52 -5.23 -15.99
N ALA A 41 -7.10 -4.06 -16.47
CA ALA A 41 -6.99 -3.77 -17.89
C ALA A 41 -6.01 -4.72 -18.58
N PHE A 42 -4.86 -5.00 -17.96
CA PHE A 42 -3.91 -6.00 -18.46
C PHE A 42 -4.51 -7.41 -18.50
N LEU A 43 -5.22 -7.83 -17.45
CA LEU A 43 -5.83 -9.16 -17.38
C LEU A 43 -7.03 -9.35 -18.33
N ALA A 44 -7.57 -8.26 -18.87
CA ALA A 44 -8.72 -8.28 -19.76
C ALA A 44 -8.34 -8.38 -21.25
N ILE A 45 -7.05 -8.29 -21.60
CA ILE A 45 -6.57 -8.33 -23.00
C ILE A 45 -5.92 -9.67 -23.34
N SER A 46 -5.67 -9.89 -24.64
CA SER A 46 -5.06 -11.12 -25.16
C SER A 46 -3.66 -11.40 -24.61
N ASP A 47 -2.95 -10.37 -24.17
CA ASP A 47 -1.57 -10.49 -23.68
C ASP A 47 -1.47 -11.32 -22.39
N SER A 48 -2.58 -11.55 -21.69
CA SER A 48 -2.67 -12.39 -20.50
C SER A 48 -3.39 -13.72 -20.74
N ASP A 49 -3.56 -14.17 -21.99
CA ASP A 49 -4.37 -15.35 -22.34
C ASP A 49 -3.93 -16.66 -21.66
N TYR A 50 -2.64 -16.78 -21.32
CA TYR A 50 -2.09 -17.94 -20.63
C TYR A 50 -2.13 -17.83 -19.09
N ILE A 51 -2.56 -16.68 -18.54
CA ILE A 51 -2.69 -16.48 -17.10
C ILE A 51 -4.08 -16.97 -16.66
N THR A 52 -4.11 -18.18 -16.11
CA THR A 52 -5.35 -18.80 -15.62
C THR A 52 -5.18 -19.43 -14.24
N GLY A 53 -6.23 -19.36 -13.42
CA GLY A 53 -6.24 -19.92 -12.06
C GLY A 53 -5.28 -19.27 -11.06
N GLN A 54 -4.74 -18.09 -11.37
CA GLN A 54 -3.80 -17.37 -10.51
C GLN A 54 -4.48 -16.27 -9.70
N SER A 55 -3.99 -16.05 -8.48
CA SER A 55 -4.31 -14.88 -7.66
C SER A 55 -3.14 -13.92 -7.71
N ILE A 56 -3.33 -12.76 -8.35
CA ILE A 56 -2.27 -11.75 -8.48
C ILE A 56 -2.43 -10.70 -7.38
N VAL A 57 -1.36 -10.48 -6.62
CA VAL A 57 -1.32 -9.51 -5.52
C VAL A 57 -0.83 -8.16 -6.04
N SER A 58 -1.67 -7.12 -5.90
CA SER A 58 -1.31 -5.73 -6.14
C SER A 58 -1.36 -4.98 -4.81
N ASP A 59 -0.24 -4.96 -4.08
CA ASP A 59 -0.16 -4.43 -2.71
C ASP A 59 1.03 -3.47 -2.50
N GLY A 60 1.77 -3.12 -3.56
CA GLY A 60 2.95 -2.27 -3.44
C GLY A 60 4.13 -2.93 -2.72
N GLY A 61 4.17 -4.27 -2.66
CA GLY A 61 5.24 -5.07 -2.08
C GLY A 61 5.09 -5.28 -0.57
N MET A 62 3.87 -5.49 -0.08
CA MET A 62 3.62 -5.76 1.34
C MET A 62 3.85 -7.23 1.71
N VAL A 63 3.39 -8.16 0.85
CA VAL A 63 3.38 -9.61 1.14
C VAL A 63 4.74 -10.26 0.90
N TYR A 64 5.46 -9.87 -0.15
CA TYR A 64 6.75 -10.47 -0.51
C TYR A 64 7.85 -9.41 -0.36
N ARG A 65 8.70 -9.59 0.65
CA ARG A 65 9.86 -8.74 0.95
C ARG A 65 11.12 -9.57 1.08
#